data_AF-A0A7S1W1Z1-F1
#
_entry.id   AF-A0A7S1W1Z1-F1
#
_cell.length_a   1.000
_cell.length_b   1.000
_cell.length_c   1.000
_cell.angle_alpha   90.00
_cell.angle_beta   90.00
_cell.angle_gamma   90.00
#
_symmetry.space_group_name_H-M   'P 1'
#
loop_
_entity.id
_entity.type
_entity.pdbx_description
1 polymer ?
#
loop_
_entity_poly.entity_id
_entity_poly.type
_entity_poly.pdbx_seq_one_letter_code
_entity_poly.pdbx_strand_id
1 'polypeptide(L)'
;MAEAEKQPAKPDEATAEEDAVLEKPTPKIDPAKDLWQNISANVKDHVVESSDQTVLVCGASGSGKTSIIQRMLKSAADEKPKATTALEYCYGKREERNVTQIVHFWELAHGSDLAQLSDVVITPENVHQAMACIVVDCANPGTAWQSVTFWLKRLDARISEIFEKMRAKGSSTPDKLMARARRRLGGDEHPDQDKLRLLGIPIVIIGSRLDKMVSDTVKTKLFVRTMRFLAHLYGASVIFTSRQEREANKMRALLNHMIFEMPFDLKTMNTDPDKGGVVVAAGHDLFSDIGDPTPTSSANFSPSGDASLDRWKAPFDEAFPPRAVEASREDEEFKAKLFDAEKGFGEVAVDQMRKLKDSELDQYRRAASKKASESRNKDKDDN
;
A
#
# COMPACT_ATOMS: atom_id res chain seq x y z
N MET A 1 -71.59 -30.57 -40.51
CA MET A 1 -70.28 -30.99 -41.03
C MET A 1 -69.40 -29.75 -41.04
N ALA A 2 -68.57 -29.59 -40.02
CA ALA A 2 -67.59 -28.52 -39.89
C ALA A 2 -66.42 -29.08 -39.10
N GLU A 3 -65.33 -29.40 -39.78
CA GLU A 3 -64.03 -29.70 -39.17
C GLU A 3 -63.26 -28.39 -39.02
N ALA A 4 -62.71 -28.20 -37.83
CA ALA A 4 -61.94 -27.03 -37.43
C ALA A 4 -60.49 -27.16 -37.92
N GLU A 5 -60.04 -26.19 -38.73
CA GLU A 5 -58.67 -26.11 -39.22
C GLU A 5 -57.82 -25.18 -38.34
N LYS A 6 -56.63 -25.67 -37.99
CA LYS A 6 -55.73 -25.20 -36.93
C LYS A 6 -54.67 -24.28 -37.54
N GLN A 7 -54.51 -23.06 -37.00
CA GLN A 7 -53.43 -22.14 -37.40
C GLN A 7 -52.05 -22.68 -36.97
N PRO A 8 -51.01 -22.57 -37.82
CA PRO A 8 -49.62 -22.65 -37.39
C PRO A 8 -48.90 -21.29 -37.40
N ALA A 9 -47.87 -21.24 -36.57
CA ALA A 9 -47.14 -20.09 -36.06
C ALA A 9 -46.24 -19.36 -37.09
N LYS A 10 -46.00 -18.07 -36.85
CA LYS A 10 -44.98 -17.26 -37.51
C LYS A 10 -43.58 -17.59 -36.97
N PRO A 11 -42.54 -17.71 -37.82
CA PRO A 11 -41.16 -17.85 -37.39
C PRO A 11 -40.43 -16.50 -37.27
N ASP A 12 -39.66 -16.39 -36.18
CA ASP A 12 -38.42 -15.65 -35.90
C ASP A 12 -38.04 -14.42 -36.75
N GLU A 13 -38.11 -13.25 -36.09
CA GLU A 13 -37.50 -12.00 -36.54
C GLU A 13 -36.10 -11.89 -35.93
N ALA A 14 -35.10 -12.38 -36.66
CA ALA A 14 -33.69 -12.16 -36.38
C ALA A 14 -33.36 -10.68 -36.65
N THR A 15 -33.14 -9.90 -35.60
CA THR A 15 -32.61 -8.53 -35.71
C THR A 15 -31.11 -8.59 -35.97
N ALA A 16 -30.73 -7.97 -37.10
CA ALA A 16 -29.41 -7.88 -37.67
C ALA A 16 -28.35 -7.30 -36.71
N GLU A 17 -27.21 -7.98 -36.63
CA GLU A 17 -25.94 -7.42 -36.19
C GLU A 17 -25.45 -6.42 -37.26
N GLU A 18 -25.37 -5.13 -36.91
CA GLU A 18 -24.65 -4.15 -37.71
C GLU A 18 -23.15 -4.31 -37.46
N ASP A 19 -22.45 -4.86 -38.45
CA ASP A 19 -21.00 -4.76 -38.62
C ASP A 19 -20.58 -3.28 -38.77
N ALA A 20 -20.27 -2.63 -37.65
CA ALA A 20 -19.61 -1.34 -37.64
C ALA A 20 -18.13 -1.51 -38.02
N VAL A 21 -17.84 -1.35 -39.32
CA VAL A 21 -16.47 -1.23 -39.83
C VAL A 21 -15.81 0.02 -39.21
N LEU A 22 -14.87 -0.23 -38.30
CA LEU A 22 -14.04 0.78 -37.64
C LEU A 22 -13.16 1.51 -38.66
N GLU A 23 -13.50 2.77 -38.96
CA GLU A 23 -12.62 3.67 -39.70
C GLU A 23 -11.33 3.94 -38.92
N LYS A 24 -10.17 3.68 -39.55
CA LYS A 24 -8.87 4.08 -39.00
C LYS A 24 -8.77 5.62 -39.05
N PRO A 25 -8.38 6.29 -37.95
CA PRO A 25 -8.31 7.74 -37.94
C PRO A 25 -7.22 8.22 -38.91
N THR A 26 -7.59 9.12 -39.83
CA THR A 26 -6.67 9.73 -40.80
C THR A 26 -5.82 10.81 -40.12
N PRO A 27 -4.49 10.83 -40.36
CA PRO A 27 -3.60 11.82 -39.74
C PRO A 27 -3.93 13.24 -40.23
N LYS A 28 -3.95 14.20 -39.30
CA LYS A 28 -4.15 15.63 -39.62
C LYS A 28 -2.82 16.23 -40.05
N ILE A 29 -2.72 16.63 -41.32
CA ILE A 29 -1.48 17.21 -41.88
C ILE A 29 -1.65 18.72 -41.98
N ASP A 30 -0.81 19.47 -41.26
CA ASP A 30 -0.72 20.92 -41.38
C ASP A 30 0.38 21.28 -42.39
N PRO A 31 0.05 21.85 -43.56
CA PRO A 31 1.04 22.13 -44.61
C PRO A 31 2.04 23.24 -44.24
N ALA A 32 1.79 24.01 -43.16
CA ALA A 32 2.70 25.05 -42.68
C ALA A 32 3.79 24.50 -41.73
N LYS A 33 3.72 23.21 -41.37
CA LYS A 33 4.63 22.57 -40.41
C LYS A 33 5.51 21.53 -41.09
N ASP A 34 6.73 21.39 -40.59
CA ASP A 34 7.65 20.36 -41.06
C ASP A 34 7.11 18.96 -40.73
N LEU A 35 7.55 17.95 -41.48
CA LEU A 35 7.18 16.55 -41.34
C LEU A 35 7.29 16.09 -39.88
N TRP A 36 8.37 16.45 -39.19
CA TRP A 36 8.58 16.11 -37.78
C TRP A 36 7.59 16.76 -36.82
N GLN A 37 7.16 17.99 -37.12
CA GLN A 37 6.16 18.69 -36.32
C GLN A 37 4.77 18.09 -36.53
N ASN A 38 4.44 17.71 -37.76
CA ASN A 38 3.21 17.00 -38.09
C ASN A 38 3.19 15.59 -37.47
N ILE A 39 4.30 14.85 -37.50
CA ILE A 39 4.43 13.55 -36.82
C ILE A 39 4.26 13.74 -35.30
N SER A 40 4.96 14.71 -34.69
CA SER A 40 4.87 14.94 -33.24
C SER A 40 3.47 15.37 -32.79
N ALA A 41 2.73 16.12 -33.61
CA ALA A 41 1.36 16.51 -33.34
C ALA A 41 0.38 15.34 -33.43
N ASN A 42 0.50 14.52 -34.49
CA ASN A 42 -0.36 13.34 -34.66
C ASN A 42 -0.04 12.23 -33.65
N VAL A 43 1.23 12.06 -33.25
CA VAL A 43 1.60 11.08 -32.22
C VAL A 43 0.92 11.41 -30.89
N LYS A 44 0.87 12.68 -30.48
CA LYS A 44 0.17 13.10 -29.25
C LYS A 44 -1.33 12.77 -29.26
N ASP A 45 -1.97 12.91 -30.42
CA ASP A 45 -3.41 12.64 -30.60
C ASP A 45 -3.72 11.13 -30.76
N HIS A 46 -2.71 10.30 -31.06
CA HIS A 46 -2.86 8.86 -31.29
C HIS A 46 -2.21 7.96 -30.24
N VAL A 47 -1.65 8.53 -29.15
CA VAL A 47 -1.23 7.72 -28.01
C VAL A 47 -2.49 7.10 -27.39
N VAL A 48 -2.59 5.76 -27.45
CA VAL A 48 -3.51 4.99 -26.61
C VAL A 48 -3.30 5.46 -25.18
N GLU A 49 -4.30 6.12 -24.58
CA GLU A 49 -4.17 6.62 -23.21
C GLU A 49 -3.84 5.43 -22.30
N SER A 50 -2.62 5.43 -21.76
CA SER A 50 -2.17 4.46 -20.79
C SER A 50 -2.01 5.15 -19.43
N SER A 51 -2.70 4.64 -18.42
CA SER A 51 -2.57 5.16 -17.06
C SER A 51 -1.83 4.16 -16.20
N ASP A 52 -0.66 4.57 -15.69
CA ASP A 52 0.14 3.76 -14.79
C ASP A 52 -0.11 4.18 -13.33
N GLN A 53 -0.17 3.19 -12.44
CA GLN A 53 -0.23 3.39 -10.99
C GLN A 53 0.78 2.51 -10.30
N THR A 54 1.39 3.01 -9.24
CA THR A 54 2.38 2.28 -8.44
C THR A 54 1.83 2.03 -7.05
N VAL A 55 1.75 0.76 -6.64
CA VAL A 55 1.24 0.34 -5.34
C VAL A 55 2.37 -0.31 -4.54
N LEU A 56 2.77 0.34 -3.44
CA LEU A 56 3.66 -0.25 -2.45
C LEU A 56 2.83 -1.08 -1.47
N VAL A 57 3.13 -2.37 -1.35
CA VAL A 57 2.50 -3.30 -0.40
C VAL A 57 3.49 -3.65 0.70
N CYS A 58 3.19 -3.24 1.92
CA CYS A 58 4.08 -3.38 3.08
C CYS A 58 3.35 -3.93 4.30
N GLY A 59 4.10 -4.49 5.25
CA GLY A 59 3.54 -5.13 6.44
C GLY A 59 4.42 -6.25 6.99
N ALA A 60 4.07 -6.77 8.17
CA ALA A 60 4.82 -7.82 8.84
C ALA A 60 5.00 -9.09 7.98
N SER A 61 6.01 -9.89 8.30
CA SER A 61 6.19 -11.20 7.68
C SER A 61 4.93 -12.06 7.89
N GLY A 62 4.55 -12.84 6.87
CA GLY A 62 3.36 -13.69 6.94
C GLY A 62 2.01 -12.97 7.09
N SER A 63 1.93 -11.64 6.92
CA SER A 63 0.67 -10.89 7.09
C SER A 63 -0.37 -11.08 5.98
N GLY A 64 -0.02 -11.78 4.89
CA GLY A 64 -0.92 -12.06 3.77
C GLY A 64 -0.85 -11.09 2.60
N LYS A 65 0.23 -10.28 2.51
CA LYS A 65 0.52 -9.34 1.41
C LYS A 65 0.41 -9.99 0.02
N THR A 66 1.18 -11.04 -0.25
CA THR A 66 1.14 -11.78 -1.52
C THR A 66 -0.26 -12.30 -1.85
N SER A 67 -0.98 -12.82 -0.85
CA SER A 67 -2.36 -13.32 -1.03
C SER A 67 -3.34 -12.20 -1.39
N ILE A 68 -3.16 -10.99 -0.87
CA ILE A 68 -3.97 -9.82 -1.23
C ILE A 68 -3.70 -9.41 -2.68
N ILE A 69 -2.43 -9.37 -3.09
CA ILE A 69 -2.04 -9.05 -4.48
C ILE A 69 -2.64 -10.09 -5.45
N GLN A 70 -2.46 -11.39 -5.18
CA GLN A 70 -3.02 -12.47 -6.00
C GLN A 70 -4.55 -12.37 -6.09
N ARG A 71 -5.22 -12.13 -4.95
CA ARG A 71 -6.67 -11.95 -4.88
C ARG A 71 -7.14 -10.74 -5.65
N MET A 72 -6.35 -9.67 -5.72
CA MET A 72 -6.64 -8.49 -6.55
C MET A 72 -6.49 -8.81 -8.05
N LEU A 73 -5.40 -9.49 -8.43
CA LEU A 73 -5.08 -9.84 -9.81
C LEU A 73 -5.95 -10.97 -10.39
N LYS A 74 -6.74 -11.66 -9.55
CA LYS A 74 -7.48 -12.89 -9.91
C LYS A 74 -6.59 -13.99 -10.52
N SER A 75 -5.27 -13.91 -10.32
CA SER A 75 -4.34 -14.99 -10.67
C SER A 75 -4.61 -16.18 -9.75
N ALA A 76 -4.60 -17.38 -10.33
CA ALA A 76 -5.08 -18.64 -9.76
C ALA A 76 -4.99 -18.73 -8.23
N ALA A 77 -6.14 -18.78 -7.58
CA ALA A 77 -6.31 -18.82 -6.13
C ALA A 77 -5.66 -20.06 -5.44
N ASP A 78 -5.08 -20.99 -6.20
CA ASP A 78 -4.55 -22.26 -5.72
C ASP A 78 -3.01 -22.37 -5.75
N GLU A 79 -2.29 -21.38 -6.30
CA GLU A 79 -0.83 -21.38 -6.20
C GLU A 79 -0.39 -20.86 -4.82
N LYS A 80 0.25 -21.72 -4.02
CA LYS A 80 0.76 -21.32 -2.70
C LYS A 80 1.69 -20.11 -2.87
N PRO A 81 1.44 -18.98 -2.19
CA PRO A 81 2.28 -17.80 -2.32
C PRO A 81 3.71 -18.15 -1.89
N LYS A 82 4.67 -17.83 -2.76
CA LYS A 82 6.09 -17.95 -2.46
C LYS A 82 6.45 -16.92 -1.40
N ALA A 83 7.40 -17.26 -0.52
CA ALA A 83 7.90 -16.31 0.46
C ALA A 83 8.66 -15.17 -0.24
N THR A 84 8.28 -13.93 0.03
CA THR A 84 8.90 -12.72 -0.53
C THR A 84 10.32 -12.56 -0.01
N THR A 85 11.30 -12.41 -0.91
CA THR A 85 12.71 -12.29 -0.52
C THR A 85 13.11 -10.86 -0.15
N ALA A 86 12.80 -9.84 -0.94
CA ALA A 86 13.21 -8.47 -0.59
C ALA A 86 12.19 -7.46 -1.08
N LEU A 87 12.27 -7.11 -2.35
CA LEU A 87 11.30 -6.28 -3.03
C LEU A 87 10.83 -7.04 -4.26
N GLU A 88 9.62 -7.58 -4.21
CA GLU A 88 9.06 -8.34 -5.32
C GLU A 88 8.16 -7.45 -6.18
N TYR A 89 8.33 -7.57 -7.49
CA TYR A 89 7.55 -6.85 -8.47
C TYR A 89 6.49 -7.76 -9.08
N CYS A 90 5.26 -7.28 -9.13
CA CYS A 90 4.15 -7.89 -9.88
C CYS A 90 3.42 -6.77 -10.61
N TYR A 91 2.71 -7.09 -11.70
CA TYR A 91 1.87 -6.10 -12.36
C TYR A 91 0.52 -6.68 -12.76
N GLY A 92 -0.48 -5.81 -12.79
CA GLY A 92 -1.80 -6.09 -13.34
C GLY A 92 -2.04 -5.21 -14.55
N LYS A 93 -2.68 -5.78 -15.59
CA LYS A 93 -3.15 -5.03 -16.75
C LYS A 93 -4.67 -5.07 -16.78
N ARG A 94 -5.27 -3.93 -17.05
CA ARG A 94 -6.69 -3.80 -17.32
C ARG A 94 -6.89 -3.02 -18.60
N GLU A 95 -7.74 -3.54 -19.49
CA GLU A 95 -8.14 -2.85 -20.70
C GLU A 95 -9.62 -2.49 -20.60
N GLU A 96 -9.93 -1.20 -20.77
CA GLU A 96 -11.31 -0.71 -20.79
C GLU A 96 -11.46 0.36 -21.87
N ARG A 97 -12.36 0.16 -22.83
CA ARG A 97 -12.72 1.14 -23.87
C ARG A 97 -11.50 1.81 -24.54
N ASN A 98 -10.53 1.01 -24.97
CA ASN A 98 -9.25 1.45 -25.58
C ASN A 98 -8.29 2.22 -24.65
N VAL A 99 -8.51 2.22 -23.35
CA VAL A 99 -7.56 2.71 -22.33
C VAL A 99 -6.90 1.51 -21.69
N THR A 100 -5.57 1.48 -21.70
CA THR A 100 -4.79 0.43 -21.01
C THR A 100 -4.32 0.96 -19.67
N GLN A 101 -4.83 0.41 -18.58
CA GLN A 101 -4.40 0.77 -17.23
C GLN A 101 -3.44 -0.30 -16.69
N ILE A 102 -2.26 0.11 -16.27
CA ILE A 102 -1.25 -0.78 -15.70
C ILE A 102 -1.08 -0.41 -14.24
N VAL A 103 -1.07 -1.43 -13.38
CA VAL A 103 -0.76 -1.27 -11.97
C VAL A 103 0.50 -2.06 -11.63
N HIS A 104 1.47 -1.39 -11.04
CA HIS A 104 2.74 -1.94 -10.60
C HIS A 104 2.68 -2.21 -9.09
N PHE A 105 2.67 -3.47 -8.68
CA PHE A 105 2.77 -3.87 -7.28
C PHE A 105 4.22 -4.10 -6.90
N TRP A 106 4.62 -3.45 -5.82
CA TRP A 106 5.89 -3.66 -5.17
C TRP A 106 5.65 -4.20 -3.76
N GLU A 107 5.89 -5.49 -3.56
CA GLU A 107 5.74 -6.14 -2.27
C GLU A 107 7.07 -6.11 -1.51
N LEU A 108 7.05 -5.60 -0.28
CA LEU A 108 8.22 -5.53 0.59
C LEU A 108 8.22 -6.66 1.62
N ALA A 109 9.30 -7.44 1.62
CA ALA A 109 9.50 -8.56 2.54
C ALA A 109 9.85 -8.10 3.96
N HIS A 110 9.50 -8.94 4.95
CA HIS A 110 10.01 -8.84 6.32
C HIS A 110 9.90 -7.46 7.00
N GLY A 111 8.66 -6.96 7.14
CA GLY A 111 8.36 -5.88 8.09
C GLY A 111 9.22 -4.64 7.90
N SER A 112 9.81 -4.12 8.99
CA SER A 112 10.55 -2.85 9.00
C SER A 112 12.01 -2.96 8.53
N ASP A 113 12.58 -4.15 8.46
CA ASP A 113 14.03 -4.34 8.26
C ASP A 113 14.51 -3.86 6.88
N LEU A 114 13.69 -4.06 5.86
CA LEU A 114 13.96 -3.64 4.49
C LEU A 114 13.23 -2.35 4.10
N ALA A 115 12.74 -1.57 5.08
CA ALA A 115 11.94 -0.39 4.81
C ALA A 115 12.63 0.67 3.94
N GLN A 116 13.96 0.67 3.83
CA GLN A 116 14.70 1.52 2.91
C GLN A 116 14.37 1.26 1.44
N LEU A 117 13.98 0.03 1.09
CA LEU A 117 13.56 -0.32 -0.29
C LEU A 117 12.28 0.41 -0.72
N SER A 118 11.49 0.93 0.23
CA SER A 118 10.33 1.78 -0.10
C SER A 118 10.72 3.09 -0.79
N ASP A 119 11.94 3.60 -0.58
CA ASP A 119 12.43 4.81 -1.25
C ASP A 119 12.69 4.60 -2.74
N VAL A 120 12.98 3.36 -3.13
CA VAL A 120 13.17 2.98 -4.53
C VAL A 120 11.81 2.93 -5.26
N VAL A 121 10.75 2.58 -4.53
CA VAL A 121 9.39 2.47 -5.07
C VAL A 121 8.71 3.84 -5.18
N ILE A 122 8.80 4.67 -4.14
CA ILE A 122 8.18 5.99 -4.11
C ILE A 122 9.24 7.04 -4.42
N THR A 123 9.18 7.60 -5.62
CA THR A 123 10.15 8.56 -6.14
C THR A 123 9.48 9.91 -6.46
N PRO A 124 10.26 11.01 -6.59
CA PRO A 124 9.71 12.30 -7.01
C PRO A 124 8.97 12.26 -8.35
N GLU A 125 9.34 11.34 -9.23
CA GLU A 125 8.76 11.20 -10.56
C GLU A 125 7.39 10.52 -10.52
N ASN A 126 7.20 9.49 -9.68
CA ASN A 126 5.97 8.70 -9.63
C ASN A 126 5.03 9.01 -8.46
N VAL A 127 5.41 9.89 -7.52
CA VAL A 127 4.64 10.18 -6.29
C VAL A 127 3.17 10.54 -6.55
N HIS A 128 2.85 11.12 -7.71
CA HIS A 128 1.50 11.51 -8.08
C HIS A 128 0.59 10.34 -8.52
N GLN A 129 1.20 9.20 -8.85
CA GLN A 129 0.58 7.91 -9.23
C GLN A 129 0.84 6.81 -8.17
N ALA A 130 1.45 7.18 -7.04
CA ALA A 130 1.78 6.25 -5.98
C ALA A 130 0.60 6.05 -5.03
N MET A 131 0.47 4.83 -4.50
CA MET A 131 -0.45 4.42 -3.45
C MET A 131 0.27 3.47 -2.49
N ALA A 132 -0.08 3.48 -1.21
CA ALA A 132 0.46 2.54 -0.24
C ALA A 132 -0.64 1.64 0.36
N CYS A 133 -0.30 0.37 0.52
CA CYS A 133 -1.14 -0.65 1.13
C CYS A 133 -0.41 -1.28 2.33
N ILE A 134 -0.89 -1.01 3.53
CA ILE A 134 -0.33 -1.53 4.78
C ILE A 134 -1.15 -2.75 5.20
N VAL A 135 -0.55 -3.94 5.14
CA VAL A 135 -1.20 -5.21 5.44
C VAL A 135 -0.86 -5.70 6.84
N VAL A 136 -1.89 -5.91 7.64
CA VAL A 136 -1.81 -6.32 9.03
C VAL A 136 -2.46 -7.68 9.21
N ASP A 137 -1.83 -8.56 9.98
CA ASP A 137 -2.42 -9.83 10.38
C ASP A 137 -3.33 -9.67 11.61
N CYS A 138 -4.64 -9.84 11.44
CA CYS A 138 -5.57 -9.84 12.58
C CYS A 138 -5.43 -11.10 13.45
N ALA A 139 -4.80 -12.16 12.96
CA ALA A 139 -4.52 -13.35 13.77
C ALA A 139 -3.42 -13.10 14.81
N ASN A 140 -2.54 -12.12 14.55
CA ASN A 140 -1.44 -11.73 15.42
C ASN A 140 -1.50 -10.22 15.73
N PRO A 141 -2.53 -9.77 16.47
CA PRO A 141 -2.81 -8.34 16.67
C PRO A 141 -1.72 -7.59 17.46
N GLY A 142 -0.89 -8.27 18.27
CA GLY A 142 0.13 -7.62 19.11
C GLY A 142 1.22 -6.87 18.33
N THR A 143 1.46 -7.20 17.06
CA THR A 143 2.42 -6.46 16.20
C THR A 143 1.74 -5.42 15.31
N ALA A 144 0.41 -5.39 15.26
CA ALA A 144 -0.35 -4.57 14.34
C ALA A 144 -0.12 -3.08 14.53
N TRP A 145 -0.22 -2.59 15.77
CA TRP A 145 0.00 -1.18 16.10
C TRP A 145 1.38 -0.71 15.66
N GLN A 146 2.42 -1.47 16.03
CA GLN A 146 3.81 -1.13 15.70
C GLN A 146 4.03 -1.12 14.20
N SER A 147 3.51 -2.13 13.48
CA SER A 147 3.65 -2.21 12.02
C SER A 147 2.95 -1.04 11.32
N VAL A 148 1.70 -0.74 11.66
CA VAL A 148 0.94 0.34 11.03
C VAL A 148 1.56 1.70 11.32
N THR A 149 1.85 2.00 12.58
CA THR A 149 2.42 3.30 12.96
C THR A 149 3.82 3.50 12.38
N PHE A 150 4.64 2.45 12.31
CA PHE A 150 5.94 2.50 11.64
C PHE A 150 5.78 2.88 10.16
N TRP A 151 4.91 2.17 9.43
CA TRP A 151 4.73 2.41 7.99
C TRP A 151 4.11 3.75 7.68
N LEU A 152 3.11 4.20 8.45
CA LEU A 152 2.51 5.53 8.29
C LEU A 152 3.55 6.63 8.49
N LYS A 153 4.34 6.58 9.57
CA LYS A 153 5.41 7.55 9.83
C LYS A 153 6.51 7.50 8.77
N ARG A 154 6.88 6.31 8.30
CA ARG A 154 7.90 6.13 7.25
C ARG A 154 7.47 6.72 5.92
N LEU A 155 6.21 6.48 5.54
CA LEU A 155 5.61 7.03 4.32
C LEU A 155 5.49 8.56 4.42
N ASP A 156 5.04 9.08 5.57
CA ASP A 156 4.94 10.51 5.82
C ASP A 156 6.30 11.20 5.66
N ALA A 157 7.35 10.65 6.30
CA ALA A 157 8.71 11.15 6.17
C ALA A 157 9.21 11.13 4.72
N ARG A 158 8.99 10.03 3.99
CA ARG A 158 9.41 9.90 2.59
C ARG A 158 8.70 10.90 1.67
N ILE A 159 7.38 11.03 1.82
CA ILE A 159 6.59 11.95 0.99
C ILE A 159 6.95 13.40 1.31
N SER A 160 7.16 13.73 2.57
CA SER A 160 7.61 15.05 3.01
C SER A 160 8.97 15.41 2.41
N GLU A 161 9.94 14.49 2.45
CA GLU A 161 11.25 14.65 1.81
C GLU A 161 11.13 14.91 0.30
N ILE A 162 10.26 14.14 -0.39
CA ILE A 162 9.99 14.33 -1.82
C ILE A 162 9.36 15.71 -2.06
N PHE A 163 8.39 16.10 -1.24
CA PHE A 163 7.67 17.37 -1.39
C PHE A 163 8.59 18.57 -1.20
N GLU A 164 9.49 18.53 -0.21
CA GLU A 164 10.53 19.54 -0.02
C GLU A 164 11.43 19.67 -1.25
N LYS A 165 11.92 18.54 -1.78
CA LYS A 165 12.73 18.52 -3.00
C LYS A 165 11.99 19.06 -4.22
N MET A 166 10.70 18.77 -4.35
CA MET A 166 9.86 19.27 -5.45
C MET A 166 9.58 20.77 -5.31
N ARG A 167 9.31 21.26 -4.10
CA ARG A 167 9.10 22.70 -3.83
C ARG A 167 10.38 23.50 -4.06
N ALA A 168 11.54 22.97 -3.67
CA ALA A 168 12.84 23.59 -3.94
C ALA A 168 13.11 23.74 -5.45
N LYS A 169 12.53 22.86 -6.29
CA LYS A 169 12.55 22.95 -7.76
C LYS A 169 11.43 23.81 -8.35
N GLY A 170 10.61 24.46 -7.52
CA GLY A 170 9.49 25.31 -7.96
C GLY A 170 8.25 24.55 -8.44
N SER A 171 8.09 23.27 -8.11
CA SER A 171 6.93 22.48 -8.53
C SER A 171 5.72 22.73 -7.62
N SER A 172 4.54 22.89 -8.23
CA SER A 172 3.23 22.95 -7.55
C SER A 172 2.59 21.58 -7.33
N THR A 173 3.22 20.49 -7.75
CA THR A 173 2.69 19.13 -7.61
C THR A 173 2.40 18.76 -6.14
N PRO A 174 3.27 19.07 -5.15
CA PRO A 174 2.99 18.79 -3.74
C PRO A 174 1.66 19.38 -3.25
N ASP A 175 1.39 20.64 -3.62
CA ASP A 175 0.19 21.34 -3.16
C ASP A 175 -1.07 20.81 -3.85
N LYS A 176 -0.96 20.40 -5.13
CA LYS A 176 -2.03 19.69 -5.85
C LYS A 176 -2.33 18.32 -5.23
N LEU A 177 -1.31 17.58 -4.79
CA LEU A 177 -1.48 16.28 -4.14
C LEU A 177 -2.14 16.42 -2.77
N MET A 178 -1.72 17.41 -1.98
CA MET A 178 -2.37 17.72 -0.70
C MET A 178 -3.82 18.18 -0.89
N ALA A 179 -4.09 19.01 -1.90
CA ALA A 179 -5.45 19.41 -2.23
C ALA A 179 -6.31 18.21 -2.68
N ARG A 180 -5.75 17.27 -3.45
CA ARG A 180 -6.42 16.02 -3.82
C ARG A 180 -6.72 15.17 -2.59
N ALA A 181 -5.78 15.03 -1.67
CA ALA A 181 -5.98 14.30 -0.41
C ALA A 181 -7.10 14.92 0.43
N ARG A 182 -7.11 16.26 0.58
CA ARG A 182 -8.20 16.98 1.28
C ARG A 182 -9.56 16.77 0.64
N ARG A 183 -9.65 16.84 -0.69
CA ARG A 183 -10.92 16.60 -1.41
C ARG A 183 -11.48 15.20 -1.17
N ARG A 184 -10.61 14.18 -1.11
CA ARG A 184 -11.06 12.80 -0.80
C ARG A 184 -11.71 12.69 0.58
N LEU A 185 -11.38 13.60 1.50
CA LEU A 185 -11.92 13.60 2.86
C LEU A 185 -13.21 14.42 3.02
N GLY A 186 -13.76 14.96 1.93
CA GLY A 186 -14.89 15.91 2.02
C GLY A 186 -14.48 17.38 2.00
N GLY A 187 -13.20 17.69 1.74
CA GLY A 187 -12.72 19.06 1.59
C GLY A 187 -12.61 19.80 2.93
N ASP A 188 -12.83 21.12 2.89
CA ASP A 188 -12.71 22.00 4.06
C ASP A 188 -13.95 21.93 4.99
N GLU A 189 -14.98 21.16 4.61
CA GLU A 189 -16.18 20.95 5.42
C GLU A 189 -16.03 19.82 6.44
N HIS A 190 -14.91 19.07 6.38
CA HIS A 190 -14.71 17.93 7.26
C HIS A 190 -14.41 18.39 8.70
N PRO A 191 -15.19 17.97 9.71
CA PRO A 191 -15.11 18.52 11.07
C PRO A 191 -13.78 18.24 11.80
N ASP A 192 -13.07 17.18 11.40
CA ASP A 192 -11.80 16.80 12.02
C ASP A 192 -10.55 17.35 11.32
N GLN A 193 -10.70 18.20 10.27
CA GLN A 193 -9.59 18.61 9.37
C GLN A 193 -8.31 19.04 10.11
N ASP A 194 -8.44 19.82 11.19
CA ASP A 194 -7.32 20.36 11.96
C ASP A 194 -6.50 19.31 12.71
N LYS A 195 -7.07 18.13 12.94
CA LYS A 195 -6.44 17.02 13.69
C LYS A 195 -5.82 15.98 12.77
N LEU A 196 -6.06 16.06 11.46
CA LEU A 196 -5.60 15.06 10.49
C LEU A 196 -4.15 15.33 10.04
N ARG A 197 -3.46 14.25 9.67
CA ARG A 197 -2.07 14.21 9.21
C ARG A 197 -2.02 13.62 7.81
N LEU A 198 -2.53 14.39 6.86
CA LEU A 198 -2.79 13.89 5.52
C LEU A 198 -1.50 13.57 4.78
N LEU A 199 -1.41 12.35 4.28
CA LEU A 199 -0.40 12.00 3.29
C LEU A 199 -0.92 12.41 1.91
N GLY A 200 -0.06 13.02 1.10
CA GLY A 200 -0.41 13.47 -0.25
C GLY A 200 -0.78 12.33 -1.22
N ILE A 201 -0.57 11.07 -0.83
CA ILE A 201 -0.90 9.86 -1.61
C ILE A 201 -2.03 9.05 -0.95
N PRO A 202 -2.83 8.28 -1.70
CA PRO A 202 -3.81 7.36 -1.13
C PRO A 202 -3.14 6.25 -0.32
N ILE A 203 -3.72 5.94 0.84
CA ILE A 203 -3.26 4.85 1.71
C ILE A 203 -4.45 3.98 2.11
N VAL A 204 -4.23 2.67 2.14
CA VAL A 204 -5.19 1.70 2.66
C VAL A 204 -4.53 0.80 3.71
N ILE A 205 -5.19 0.62 4.84
CA ILE A 205 -4.84 -0.35 5.86
C ILE A 205 -5.73 -1.58 5.64
N ILE A 206 -5.11 -2.74 5.40
CA ILE A 206 -5.81 -4.00 5.16
C ILE A 206 -5.56 -4.95 6.33
N GLY A 207 -6.60 -5.24 7.11
CA GLY A 207 -6.58 -6.29 8.12
C GLY A 207 -6.92 -7.64 7.49
N SER A 208 -5.96 -8.56 7.42
CA SER A 208 -6.17 -9.93 6.92
C SER A 208 -6.56 -10.89 8.04
N ARG A 209 -7.24 -11.99 7.71
CA ARG A 209 -7.62 -13.07 8.64
C ARG A 209 -8.42 -12.59 9.85
N LEU A 210 -9.34 -11.64 9.65
CA LEU A 210 -10.21 -11.13 10.73
C LEU A 210 -10.99 -12.25 11.43
N ASP A 211 -11.38 -13.29 10.68
CA ASP A 211 -12.08 -14.49 11.15
C ASP A 211 -11.40 -15.18 12.35
N LYS A 212 -10.06 -15.07 12.46
CA LYS A 212 -9.31 -15.66 13.58
C LYS A 212 -9.43 -14.86 14.89
N MET A 213 -9.81 -13.59 14.82
CA MET A 213 -9.97 -12.71 15.99
C MET A 213 -11.40 -12.69 16.53
N VAL A 214 -12.38 -13.17 15.72
CA VAL A 214 -13.83 -13.13 16.02
C VAL A 214 -14.23 -13.81 17.33
N SER A 215 -13.39 -14.69 17.90
CA SER A 215 -13.66 -15.35 19.18
C SER A 215 -13.76 -14.39 20.37
N ASP A 216 -13.21 -13.17 20.29
CA ASP A 216 -13.34 -12.13 21.31
C ASP A 216 -13.91 -10.85 20.68
N THR A 217 -15.22 -10.66 20.81
CA THR A 217 -15.94 -9.50 20.25
C THR A 217 -15.47 -8.17 20.83
N VAL A 218 -15.11 -8.12 22.12
CA VAL A 218 -14.66 -6.89 22.79
C VAL A 218 -13.30 -6.48 22.23
N LYS A 219 -12.35 -7.42 22.18
CA LYS A 219 -11.03 -7.19 21.59
C LYS A 219 -11.10 -6.88 20.10
N THR A 220 -11.97 -7.57 19.35
CA THR A 220 -12.19 -7.28 17.93
C THR A 220 -12.69 -5.85 17.72
N LYS A 221 -13.68 -5.40 18.50
CA LYS A 221 -14.18 -4.03 18.45
C LYS A 221 -13.10 -3.00 18.80
N LEU A 222 -12.30 -3.27 19.83
CA LEU A 222 -11.16 -2.43 20.18
C LEU A 222 -10.16 -2.35 19.02
N PHE A 223 -9.75 -3.48 18.45
CA PHE A 223 -8.81 -3.54 17.33
C PHE A 223 -9.32 -2.75 16.11
N VAL A 224 -10.57 -2.96 15.72
CA VAL A 224 -11.19 -2.26 14.59
C VAL A 224 -11.26 -0.75 14.84
N ARG A 225 -11.65 -0.32 16.05
CA ARG A 225 -11.67 1.11 16.42
C ARG A 225 -10.28 1.72 16.39
N THR A 226 -9.27 1.01 16.90
CA THR A 226 -7.88 1.48 16.89
C THR A 226 -7.34 1.63 15.46
N MET A 227 -7.63 0.67 14.58
CA MET A 227 -7.22 0.76 13.17
C MET A 227 -7.98 1.85 12.42
N ARG A 228 -9.27 2.04 12.70
CA ARG A 228 -10.07 3.16 12.18
C ARG A 228 -9.51 4.52 12.63
N PHE A 229 -9.15 4.64 13.90
CA PHE A 229 -8.48 5.84 14.42
C PHE A 229 -7.18 6.14 13.69
N LEU A 230 -6.31 5.14 13.52
CA LEU A 230 -5.05 5.32 12.78
C LEU A 230 -5.30 5.66 11.29
N ALA A 231 -6.29 5.01 10.67
CA ALA A 231 -6.65 5.29 9.30
C ALA A 231 -7.14 6.73 9.14
N HIS A 232 -8.10 7.15 9.97
CA HIS A 232 -8.67 8.48 9.94
C HIS A 232 -7.62 9.56 10.21
N LEU A 233 -6.79 9.38 11.24
CA LEU A 233 -5.72 10.31 11.60
C LEU A 233 -4.80 10.63 10.41
N TYR A 234 -4.53 9.67 9.54
CA TYR A 234 -3.65 9.84 8.38
C TYR A 234 -4.40 10.01 7.04
N GLY A 235 -5.74 10.10 7.08
CA GLY A 235 -6.58 10.17 5.87
C GLY A 235 -6.54 8.91 5.00
N ALA A 236 -6.23 7.76 5.60
CA ALA A 236 -6.22 6.45 4.95
C ALA A 236 -7.61 5.79 4.99
N SER A 237 -7.82 4.83 4.09
CA SER A 237 -8.96 3.92 4.14
C SER A 237 -8.61 2.68 4.96
N VAL A 238 -9.59 2.04 5.60
CA VAL A 238 -9.40 0.76 6.30
C VAL A 238 -10.38 -0.29 5.79
N ILE A 239 -9.87 -1.50 5.61
CA ILE A 239 -10.68 -2.65 5.21
C ILE A 239 -10.19 -3.90 5.92
N PHE A 240 -11.14 -4.72 6.34
CA PHE A 240 -10.87 -6.02 6.91
C PHE A 240 -11.38 -7.11 5.98
N THR A 241 -10.55 -8.12 5.77
CA THR A 241 -10.84 -9.28 4.93
C THR A 241 -10.55 -10.57 5.67
N SER A 242 -11.42 -11.54 5.47
CA SER A 242 -11.24 -12.94 5.87
C SER A 242 -11.05 -13.83 4.63
N ARG A 243 -11.26 -15.13 4.81
CA ARG A 243 -11.37 -16.11 3.72
C ARG A 243 -12.67 -15.98 2.92
N GLN A 244 -13.64 -15.19 3.38
CA GLN A 244 -14.92 -15.03 2.69
C GLN A 244 -14.78 -14.22 1.40
N GLU A 245 -15.30 -14.78 0.31
CA GLU A 245 -15.25 -14.16 -1.02
C GLU A 245 -16.01 -12.83 -1.08
N ARG A 246 -17.06 -12.67 -0.28
CA ARG A 246 -17.82 -11.40 -0.18
C ARG A 246 -16.93 -10.25 0.28
N GLU A 247 -16.06 -10.49 1.27
CA GLU A 247 -15.15 -9.47 1.80
C GLU A 247 -13.99 -9.20 0.84
N ALA A 248 -13.49 -10.25 0.18
CA ALA A 248 -12.53 -10.14 -0.92
C ALA A 248 -13.05 -9.28 -2.07
N ASN A 249 -14.34 -9.42 -2.43
CA ASN A 249 -15.00 -8.61 -3.44
C ASN A 249 -15.07 -7.13 -3.04
N LYS A 250 -15.41 -6.83 -1.78
CA LYS A 250 -15.39 -5.45 -1.27
C LYS A 250 -13.98 -4.86 -1.31
N MET A 251 -12.97 -5.64 -0.95
CA MET A 251 -11.56 -5.22 -1.02
C MET A 251 -11.13 -4.89 -2.44
N ARG A 252 -11.46 -5.75 -3.41
CA ARG A 252 -11.20 -5.46 -4.81
C ARG A 252 -11.93 -4.23 -5.30
N ALA A 253 -13.19 -4.04 -4.91
CA ALA A 253 -13.94 -2.85 -5.29
C ALA A 253 -13.29 -1.56 -4.76
N LEU A 254 -12.86 -1.56 -3.49
CA LEU A 254 -12.18 -0.40 -2.89
C LEU A 254 -10.81 -0.14 -3.55
N LEU A 255 -10.00 -1.17 -3.74
CA LEU A 255 -8.68 -1.02 -4.39
C LEU A 255 -8.82 -0.56 -5.84
N ASN A 256 -9.78 -1.10 -6.59
CA ASN A 256 -10.04 -0.66 -7.96
C ASN A 256 -10.55 0.79 -8.02
N HIS A 257 -11.33 1.22 -7.03
CA HIS A 257 -11.71 2.62 -6.90
C HIS A 257 -10.50 3.52 -6.65
N MET A 258 -9.60 3.12 -5.75
CA MET A 258 -8.43 3.93 -5.41
C MET A 258 -7.37 3.97 -6.52
N ILE A 259 -7.17 2.86 -7.24
CA ILE A 259 -6.14 2.71 -8.27
C ILE A 259 -6.66 3.20 -9.63
N PHE A 260 -7.87 2.78 -10.02
CA PHE A 260 -8.41 3.04 -11.36
C PHE A 260 -9.53 4.08 -11.38
N GLU A 261 -9.82 4.73 -10.24
CA GLU A 261 -10.90 5.74 -10.11
C GLU A 261 -12.29 5.21 -10.51
N MET A 262 -12.49 3.89 -10.36
CA MET A 262 -13.77 3.24 -10.67
C MET A 262 -14.88 3.67 -9.73
N PRO A 263 -16.15 3.71 -10.16
CA PRO A 263 -17.28 3.94 -9.28
C PRO A 263 -17.28 2.95 -8.09
N PHE A 264 -17.41 3.48 -6.88
CA PHE A 264 -17.50 2.70 -5.64
C PHE A 264 -18.86 2.91 -4.98
N ASP A 265 -19.55 1.81 -4.69
CA ASP A 265 -20.84 1.88 -4.00
C ASP A 265 -20.63 2.09 -2.49
N LEU A 266 -20.94 3.30 -2.03
CA LEU A 266 -20.85 3.71 -0.62
C LEU A 266 -21.71 2.82 0.30
N LYS A 267 -22.76 2.15 -0.20
CA LYS A 267 -23.58 1.22 0.61
C LYS A 267 -22.80 -0.02 1.07
N THR A 268 -21.66 -0.30 0.46
CA THR A 268 -20.79 -1.42 0.84
C THR A 268 -20.01 -1.16 2.13
N MET A 269 -19.92 0.11 2.53
CA MET A 269 -19.26 0.55 3.75
C MET A 269 -19.94 -0.01 4.99
N ASN A 270 -19.12 -0.40 5.95
CA ASN A 270 -19.58 -0.89 7.24
C ASN A 270 -18.49 -0.63 8.27
N THR A 271 -18.87 -0.07 9.41
CA THR A 271 -17.95 0.24 10.52
C THR A 271 -17.97 -0.81 11.62
N ASP A 272 -19.03 -1.64 11.67
CA ASP A 272 -19.29 -2.57 12.76
C ASP A 272 -18.90 -4.01 12.38
N PRO A 273 -17.91 -4.62 13.05
CA PRO A 273 -17.49 -6.00 12.76
C PRO A 273 -18.61 -7.03 12.96
N ASP A 274 -19.61 -6.74 13.81
CA ASP A 274 -20.71 -7.68 14.08
C ASP A 274 -21.71 -7.76 12.91
N LYS A 275 -21.77 -6.71 12.08
CA LYS A 275 -22.70 -6.60 10.93
C LYS A 275 -22.09 -7.10 9.61
N GLY A 276 -20.84 -7.57 9.65
CA GLY A 276 -20.10 -8.15 8.52
C GLY A 276 -18.78 -7.42 8.23
N GLY A 277 -18.16 -7.73 7.09
CA GLY A 277 -16.85 -7.17 6.71
C GLY A 277 -16.81 -5.64 6.76
N VAL A 278 -15.88 -5.13 7.57
CA VAL A 278 -15.68 -3.70 7.86
C VAL A 278 -14.91 -3.06 6.71
N VAL A 279 -15.47 -1.99 6.16
CA VAL A 279 -14.92 -1.19 5.07
C VAL A 279 -15.23 0.27 5.33
N VAL A 280 -14.20 1.08 5.46
CA VAL A 280 -14.31 2.53 5.68
C VAL A 280 -13.34 3.21 4.73
N ALA A 281 -13.87 3.98 3.78
CA ALA A 281 -13.03 4.80 2.91
C ALA A 281 -12.67 6.11 3.63
N ALA A 282 -11.55 6.70 3.21
CA ALA A 282 -11.12 8.00 3.67
C ALA A 282 -12.25 9.03 3.53
N GLY A 283 -12.52 9.82 4.57
CA GLY A 283 -13.53 10.89 4.57
C GLY A 283 -14.92 10.49 5.03
N HIS A 284 -15.13 9.19 5.27
CA HIS A 284 -16.40 8.64 5.75
C HIS A 284 -16.30 8.10 7.19
N ASP A 285 -15.27 8.53 7.92
CA ASP A 285 -15.10 8.26 9.35
C ASP A 285 -14.96 9.58 10.11
N LEU A 286 -15.25 9.56 11.41
CA LEU A 286 -15.19 10.74 12.28
C LEU A 286 -14.60 10.33 13.63
N PHE A 287 -13.82 11.20 14.27
CA PHE A 287 -13.34 10.92 15.62
C PHE A 287 -14.49 10.76 16.62
N SER A 288 -15.62 11.47 16.42
CA SER A 288 -16.84 11.29 17.21
C SER A 288 -17.45 9.89 17.07
N ASP A 289 -17.39 9.31 15.86
CA ASP A 289 -18.01 8.03 15.53
C ASP A 289 -17.13 6.85 15.94
N ILE A 290 -15.81 7.04 15.91
CA ILE A 290 -14.84 6.09 16.46
C ILE A 290 -14.95 6.07 18.00
N GLY A 291 -15.13 7.24 18.60
CA GLY A 291 -15.20 7.46 20.03
C GLY A 291 -13.83 7.45 20.70
N ASP A 292 -13.84 7.47 22.03
CA ASP A 292 -12.62 7.45 22.83
C ASP A 292 -12.24 6.03 23.27
N PRO A 293 -10.94 5.71 23.38
CA PRO A 293 -10.52 4.43 23.89
C PRO A 293 -10.83 4.35 25.40
N THR A 294 -11.11 3.15 25.89
CA THR A 294 -11.39 2.92 27.31
C THR A 294 -10.18 3.32 28.15
N PRO A 295 -10.35 4.17 29.18
CA PRO A 295 -9.23 4.60 30.01
C PRO A 295 -8.66 3.39 30.76
N THR A 296 -7.37 3.12 30.59
CA THR A 296 -6.65 2.08 31.33
C THR A 296 -5.59 2.68 32.24
N SER A 297 -5.48 2.14 33.46
CA SER A 297 -4.53 2.55 34.50
C SER A 297 -3.22 1.75 34.41
N SER A 298 -2.57 1.75 33.25
CA SER A 298 -1.38 0.91 33.03
C SER A 298 -0.09 1.75 33.03
N ALA A 299 0.78 1.48 34.00
CA ALA A 299 2.00 2.24 34.31
C ALA A 299 3.26 1.84 33.50
N ASN A 300 3.18 0.80 32.66
CA ASN A 300 4.31 0.29 31.86
C ASN A 300 4.20 0.74 30.39
N PHE A 301 4.11 2.05 30.20
CA PHE A 301 3.94 2.66 28.89
C PHE A 301 5.24 3.30 28.41
N SER A 302 5.67 2.99 27.18
CA SER A 302 6.71 3.74 26.48
C SER A 302 6.04 4.80 25.61
N PRO A 303 6.19 6.11 25.91
CA PRO A 303 5.59 7.18 25.13
C PRO A 303 6.09 7.18 23.70
N SER A 304 5.18 7.29 22.72
CA SER A 304 5.56 7.59 21.34
C SER A 304 5.94 9.06 21.16
N GLY A 305 5.72 9.92 22.16
CA GLY A 305 5.93 11.37 22.09
C GLY A 305 4.75 12.12 21.46
N ASP A 306 3.61 11.46 21.32
CA ASP A 306 2.42 11.97 20.64
C ASP A 306 1.18 11.58 21.42
N ALA A 307 0.61 12.54 22.14
CA ALA A 307 -0.49 12.33 23.08
C ALA A 307 -1.71 11.65 22.43
N SER A 308 -2.00 11.93 21.16
CA SER A 308 -3.13 11.34 20.44
C SER A 308 -2.90 9.86 20.16
N LEU A 309 -1.68 9.47 19.76
CA LEU A 309 -1.32 8.07 19.54
C LEU A 309 -1.20 7.32 20.87
N ASP A 310 -0.60 7.95 21.86
CA ASP A 310 -0.32 7.35 23.18
C ASP A 310 -1.62 6.96 23.90
N ARG A 311 -2.69 7.75 23.73
CA ARG A 311 -4.03 7.46 24.27
C ARG A 311 -4.62 6.15 23.77
N TRP A 312 -4.38 5.79 22.52
CA TRP A 312 -4.87 4.54 21.92
C TRP A 312 -3.91 3.37 22.10
N LYS A 313 -2.62 3.66 22.23
CA LYS A 313 -1.58 2.65 22.40
C LYS A 313 -1.69 1.89 23.71
N ALA A 314 -1.93 2.58 24.83
CA ALA A 314 -1.96 1.92 26.14
C ALA A 314 -3.09 0.87 26.28
N PRO A 315 -4.35 1.16 25.92
CA PRO A 315 -5.42 0.15 25.92
C PRO A 315 -5.19 -0.97 24.90
N PHE A 316 -4.54 -0.65 23.78
CA PHE A 316 -4.21 -1.64 22.75
C PHE A 316 -3.15 -2.65 23.23
N ASP A 317 -2.04 -2.17 23.80
CA ASP A 317 -0.96 -3.03 24.29
C ASP A 317 -1.43 -3.89 25.49
N GLU A 318 -2.38 -3.39 26.29
CA GLU A 318 -3.02 -4.17 27.36
C GLU A 318 -3.89 -5.32 26.81
N ALA A 319 -4.69 -5.05 25.78
CA ALA A 319 -5.53 -6.06 25.14
C ALA A 319 -4.71 -7.06 24.29
N PHE A 320 -3.61 -6.58 23.71
CA PHE A 320 -2.76 -7.28 22.74
C PHE A 320 -1.26 -7.07 23.05
N PRO A 321 -0.71 -7.81 24.03
CA PRO A 321 0.69 -7.65 24.41
C PRO A 321 1.63 -7.97 23.23
N PRO A 322 2.70 -7.17 23.01
CA PRO A 322 3.67 -7.43 21.96
C PRO A 322 4.40 -8.76 22.21
N ARG A 323 4.34 -9.70 21.24
CA ARG A 323 5.20 -10.89 21.27
C ARG A 323 6.62 -10.51 20.81
N ALA A 324 7.53 -10.31 21.75
CA ALA A 324 8.92 -9.97 21.46
C ALA A 324 9.81 -11.18 21.05
N VAL A 325 9.36 -12.42 21.30
CA VAL A 325 10.27 -13.59 21.35
C VAL A 325 10.25 -14.47 20.09
N GLU A 326 9.15 -14.48 19.33
CA GLU A 326 9.01 -15.37 18.15
C GLU A 326 9.40 -14.67 16.84
N ALA A 327 8.97 -13.42 16.65
CA ALA A 327 9.31 -12.62 15.46
C ALA A 327 10.83 -12.45 15.30
N SER A 328 11.55 -12.23 16.40
CA SER A 328 13.00 -12.06 16.39
C SER A 328 13.77 -13.30 15.91
N ARG A 329 13.25 -14.51 16.09
CA ARG A 329 13.93 -15.73 15.61
C ARG A 329 13.71 -15.96 14.11
N GLU A 330 12.49 -15.75 13.63
CA GLU A 330 12.17 -15.85 12.20
C GLU A 330 12.91 -14.77 11.39
N ASP A 331 13.00 -13.55 11.92
CA ASP A 331 13.72 -12.43 11.32
C ASP A 331 15.24 -12.72 11.23
N GLU A 332 15.84 -13.31 12.27
CA GLU A 332 17.26 -13.69 12.27
C GLU A 332 17.56 -14.86 11.32
N GLU A 333 16.69 -15.87 11.24
CA GLU A 333 16.85 -16.97 10.28
C GLU A 333 16.69 -16.48 8.83
N PHE A 334 15.78 -15.53 8.61
CA PHE A 334 15.62 -14.90 7.30
C PHE A 334 16.81 -14.02 6.93
N LYS A 335 17.31 -13.19 7.85
CA LYS A 335 18.56 -12.43 7.65
C LYS A 335 19.71 -13.36 7.32
N ALA A 336 19.83 -14.46 8.07
CA ALA A 336 20.78 -15.50 7.75
C ALA A 336 20.58 -15.97 6.32
N LYS A 337 19.39 -16.41 5.89
CA LYS A 337 19.13 -16.86 4.50
C LYS A 337 19.36 -15.81 3.41
N LEU A 338 19.08 -14.53 3.68
CA LEU A 338 19.27 -13.43 2.72
C LEU A 338 20.77 -13.13 2.51
N PHE A 339 21.56 -13.25 3.58
CA PHE A 339 23.01 -12.98 3.55
C PHE A 339 23.86 -14.26 3.41
N ASP A 340 23.27 -15.43 3.60
CA ASP A 340 23.87 -16.76 3.46
C ASP A 340 23.92 -17.16 1.98
N ALA A 341 24.94 -16.63 1.32
CA ALA A 341 25.33 -17.01 -0.02
C ALA A 341 26.08 -18.35 -0.07
N GLU A 342 26.31 -19.03 1.06
CA GLU A 342 27.12 -20.27 1.07
C GLU A 342 26.41 -21.44 0.35
N LYS A 343 25.08 -21.36 0.14
CA LYS A 343 24.31 -22.47 -0.45
C LYS A 343 23.60 -22.17 -1.76
N GLY A 344 23.73 -20.97 -2.33
CA GLY A 344 23.09 -20.64 -3.59
C GLY A 344 23.89 -19.62 -4.38
N PHE A 345 24.65 -20.09 -5.38
CA PHE A 345 25.41 -19.30 -6.34
C PHE A 345 26.77 -18.73 -5.84
N GLY A 346 27.59 -19.56 -5.20
CA GLY A 346 29.00 -19.25 -4.97
C GLY A 346 29.80 -19.31 -6.27
N GLU A 347 30.04 -18.16 -6.91
CA GLU A 347 31.12 -18.05 -7.89
C GLU A 347 32.43 -17.75 -7.15
N VAL A 348 33.44 -18.60 -7.34
CA VAL A 348 34.74 -18.51 -6.66
C VAL A 348 35.36 -17.11 -6.73
N ALA A 349 35.16 -16.41 -7.85
CA ALA A 349 35.65 -15.04 -8.04
C ALA A 349 34.92 -14.02 -7.14
N VAL A 350 33.60 -14.16 -6.97
CA VAL A 350 32.79 -13.27 -6.13
C VAL A 350 33.13 -13.48 -4.66
N ASP A 351 33.31 -14.73 -4.23
CA ASP A 351 33.66 -15.07 -2.85
C ASP A 351 35.06 -14.58 -2.45
N GLN A 352 36.02 -14.66 -3.38
CA GLN A 352 37.36 -14.11 -3.19
C GLN A 352 37.33 -12.58 -3.09
N MET A 353 36.59 -11.91 -3.98
CA MET A 353 36.44 -10.45 -3.95
C MET A 353 35.74 -9.98 -2.67
N ARG A 354 34.77 -10.74 -2.17
CA ARG A 354 34.09 -10.44 -0.89
C ARG A 354 35.04 -10.56 0.29
N LYS A 355 35.79 -11.67 0.39
CA LYS A 355 36.81 -11.84 1.45
C LYS A 355 37.86 -10.73 1.44
N LEU A 356 38.29 -10.29 0.26
CA LEU A 356 39.22 -9.17 0.12
C LEU A 356 38.59 -7.87 0.61
N LYS A 357 37.37 -7.56 0.16
CA LYS A 357 36.61 -6.37 0.59
C LYS A 357 36.34 -6.34 2.09
N ASP A 358 35.95 -7.47 2.68
CA ASP A 358 35.70 -7.57 4.12
C ASP A 358 36.99 -7.37 4.93
N SER A 359 38.11 -7.94 4.47
CA SER A 359 39.43 -7.71 5.06
C SER A 359 39.85 -6.23 4.95
N GLU A 360 39.63 -5.57 3.82
CA GLU A 360 39.88 -4.14 3.65
C GLU A 360 39.00 -3.29 4.58
N LEU A 361 37.72 -3.64 4.72
CA LEU A 361 36.77 -2.93 5.58
C LEU A 361 37.16 -3.02 7.05
N ASP A 362 37.60 -4.20 7.50
CA ASP A 362 38.10 -4.40 8.86
C ASP A 362 39.41 -3.65 9.11
N GLN A 363 40.32 -3.62 8.13
CA GLN A 363 41.52 -2.79 8.22
C GLN A 363 41.17 -1.31 8.32
N TYR A 364 40.20 -0.83 7.53
CA TYR A 364 39.73 0.55 7.58
C TYR A 364 39.08 0.88 8.93
N ARG A 365 38.23 -0.01 9.46
CA ARG A 365 37.60 0.15 10.79
C ARG A 365 38.65 0.21 11.91
N ARG A 366 39.68 -0.64 11.85
CA ARG A 366 40.80 -0.63 12.81
C ARG A 366 41.66 0.63 12.69
N ALA A 367 41.89 1.12 11.48
CA ALA A 367 42.62 2.36 11.26
C ALA A 367 41.82 3.58 11.75
N ALA A 368 40.52 3.61 11.50
CA ALA A 368 39.61 4.65 11.98
C ALA A 368 39.50 4.65 13.51
N SER A 369 39.40 3.48 14.15
CA SER A 369 39.35 3.38 15.61
C SER A 369 40.68 3.81 16.26
N LYS A 370 41.82 3.47 15.67
CA LYS A 370 43.13 3.98 16.12
C LYS A 370 43.25 5.49 16.01
N LYS A 371 42.87 6.09 14.86
CA LYS A 371 42.85 7.55 14.69
C LYS A 371 41.90 8.25 15.69
N ALA A 372 40.76 7.63 15.98
CA ALA A 372 39.81 8.14 16.99
C ALA A 372 40.37 8.04 18.43
N SER A 373 41.18 7.02 18.73
CA SER A 373 41.86 6.91 20.02
C SER A 373 43.04 7.89 20.16
N GLU A 374 43.79 8.12 19.09
CA GLU A 374 44.93 9.05 19.06
C GLU A 374 44.48 10.51 19.19
N SER A 375 43.37 10.89 18.55
CA SER A 375 42.76 12.22 18.73
C SER A 375 42.27 12.44 20.16
N ARG A 376 41.62 11.45 20.78
CA ARG A 376 41.20 11.52 22.19
C ARG A 376 42.35 11.60 23.19
N ASN A 377 43.52 11.05 22.86
CA ASN A 377 44.70 11.17 23.73
C ASN A 377 45.38 12.54 23.59
N LYS A 378 45.44 13.11 22.38
CA LYS A 378 45.93 14.49 22.19
C LYS A 378 45.10 15.51 22.94
N ASP A 379 43.77 15.38 22.92
CA ASP A 379 42.87 16.29 23.64
C ASP A 379 43.00 16.18 25.18
N LYS A 380 43.63 15.11 25.69
CA LYS A 380 43.92 14.93 27.13
C LYS A 380 45.30 15.40 27.56
N ASP A 381 46.26 15.46 26.64
CA ASP A 381 47.61 15.96 26.92
C ASP A 381 47.71 17.49 26.78
N ASP A 382 46.72 18.12 26.11
CA ASP A 382 46.62 19.58 25.91
C ASP A 382 45.75 20.32 26.96
N ASN A 383 45.33 19.65 28.04
CA ASN A 383 44.56 20.23 29.16
C ASN A 383 45.09 19.74 30.51
#